data_AF-A0A4Z1NVC3-F1
#
_entry.id   AF-A0A4Z1NVC3-F1
#
_cell.length_a   1.000
_cell.length_b   1.000
_cell.length_c   1.000
_cell.angle_alpha   90.00
_cell.angle_beta   90.00
_cell.angle_gamma   90.00
#
_symmetry.space_group_name_H-M   'P 1'
#
loop_
_entity.id
_entity.type
_entity.pdbx_description
1 polymer ?
#
loop_
_entity_poly.entity_id
_entity_poly.type
_entity_poly.pdbx_seq_one_letter_code
_entity_poly.pdbx_strand_id
1 'polypeptide(L)'
;MSSDRGSRKRRSSSIVYHEPPESIEQLSDQSALPNLNAEWVNAKGTAHNEHPTGMGRRPRAVKNELVSRIGAWLIHPVLIFCLKIVFDIVPGISQETSWTLTNLTYMAASYLMFHWVRGIPFDFNAGAYDNLNMWEQIDNGDQYTPAKKYLMSVPIVLFLVSTHYTHYDLKMFILNLVATILITLPKLPTAHRLRVTFLSGPPDDRSRD
;
A
#
# COMPACT_ATOMS: atom_id res chain seq x y z
N MET A 1 40.23 -17.34 -36.41
CA MET A 1 38.78 -17.21 -36.15
C MET A 1 38.38 -18.26 -35.12
N SER A 2 38.21 -17.90 -33.84
CA SER A 2 37.54 -18.75 -32.86
C SER A 2 36.38 -17.95 -32.28
N SER A 3 35.16 -18.33 -32.66
CA SER A 3 33.93 -17.73 -32.16
C SER A 3 33.67 -18.21 -30.73
N ASP A 4 33.94 -17.36 -29.75
CA ASP A 4 33.41 -17.56 -28.40
C ASP A 4 31.91 -17.22 -28.42
N ARG A 5 31.08 -18.25 -28.59
CA ARG A 5 29.63 -18.12 -28.40
C ARG A 5 29.38 -18.12 -26.90
N GLY A 6 29.45 -16.93 -26.30
CA GLY A 6 28.94 -16.66 -24.98
C GLY A 6 27.47 -17.12 -24.89
N SER A 7 27.28 -18.32 -24.35
CA SER A 7 25.96 -18.82 -23.97
C SER A 7 25.42 -17.86 -22.91
N ARG A 8 24.58 -16.91 -23.33
CA ARG A 8 23.72 -16.14 -22.43
C ARG A 8 22.89 -17.18 -21.69
N LYS A 9 23.31 -17.52 -20.46
CA LYS A 9 22.53 -18.32 -19.52
C LYS A 9 21.15 -17.68 -19.44
N ARG A 10 20.18 -18.32 -20.09
CA ARG A 10 18.77 -17.99 -20.05
C ARG A 10 18.33 -18.22 -18.60
N ARG A 11 18.38 -17.17 -17.76
CA ARG A 11 17.94 -17.24 -16.36
C ARG A 11 16.49 -17.72 -16.37
N SER A 12 16.22 -18.83 -15.67
CA SER A 12 14.87 -19.35 -15.49
C SER A 12 13.97 -18.24 -14.95
N SER A 13 13.00 -17.79 -15.74
CA SER A 13 12.08 -16.74 -15.36
C SER A 13 11.07 -17.31 -14.37
N SER A 14 11.32 -17.13 -13.07
CA SER A 14 10.30 -17.42 -12.07
C SER A 14 9.18 -16.39 -12.20
N ILE A 15 7.92 -16.84 -12.19
CA ILE A 15 6.74 -15.95 -12.23
C ILE A 15 6.63 -15.15 -10.92
N VAL A 16 7.10 -15.73 -9.82
CA VAL A 16 7.16 -15.10 -8.51
C VAL A 16 8.60 -15.06 -8.05
N TYR A 17 9.07 -13.89 -7.62
CA TYR A 17 10.35 -13.77 -6.92
C TYR A 17 10.15 -13.12 -5.56
N HIS A 18 11.06 -13.41 -4.64
CA HIS A 18 11.09 -12.79 -3.33
C HIS A 18 12.13 -11.68 -3.34
N GLU A 19 11.73 -10.46 -3.01
CA GLU A 19 12.66 -9.33 -2.89
C GLU A 19 13.70 -9.61 -1.80
N PRO A 20 15.01 -9.49 -2.07
CA PRO A 20 16.03 -9.63 -1.03
C PRO A 20 15.81 -8.62 0.11
N PRO A 21 16.36 -8.91 1.31
CA PRO A 21 16.44 -7.91 2.35
C PRO A 21 17.33 -6.73 1.91
N GLU A 22 17.07 -5.56 2.48
CA GLU A 22 17.80 -4.32 2.23
C GLU A 22 19.29 -4.47 2.61
N SER A 23 20.14 -3.74 1.89
CA SER A 23 21.56 -3.67 2.22
C SER A 23 21.79 -2.98 3.57
N ILE A 24 22.99 -3.14 4.15
CA ILE A 24 23.36 -2.45 5.39
C ILE A 24 23.30 -0.93 5.22
N GLU A 25 23.66 -0.42 4.04
CA GLU A 25 23.58 0.99 3.70
C GLU A 25 22.12 1.46 3.67
N GLN A 26 21.24 0.72 2.99
CA GLN A 26 19.81 1.03 2.98
C GLN A 26 19.21 0.98 4.39
N LEU A 27 19.56 -0.01 5.21
CA LEU A 27 19.10 -0.07 6.60
C LEU A 27 19.63 1.10 7.44
N SER A 28 20.89 1.48 7.23
CA SER A 28 21.49 2.66 7.86
C SER A 28 20.72 3.93 7.45
N ASP A 29 20.42 4.11 6.18
CA ASP A 29 19.67 5.25 5.66
C ASP A 29 18.22 5.25 6.15
N GLN A 30 17.54 4.10 6.20
CA GLN A 30 16.19 3.97 6.78
C GLN A 30 16.15 4.29 8.27
N SER A 31 17.27 4.10 8.99
CA SER A 31 17.38 4.46 10.39
C SER A 31 17.66 5.96 10.61
N ALA A 32 18.22 6.62 9.61
CA ALA A 32 18.62 8.03 9.66
C ALA A 32 17.59 8.98 9.04
N LEU A 33 16.78 8.50 8.08
CA LEU A 33 15.87 9.30 7.28
C LEU A 33 14.40 9.06 7.67
N PRO A 34 13.55 10.08 7.61
CA PRO A 34 12.13 9.93 7.89
C PRO A 34 11.44 9.09 6.82
N ASN A 35 10.36 8.43 7.21
CA ASN A 35 9.53 7.63 6.30
C ASN A 35 8.14 8.25 6.21
N LEU A 36 7.97 9.20 5.28
CA LEU A 36 6.71 9.91 5.11
C LEU A 36 5.53 8.96 4.80
N ASN A 37 5.78 7.85 4.11
CA ASN A 37 4.80 6.81 3.79
C ASN A 37 4.37 5.96 5.01
N ALA A 38 5.17 5.90 6.08
CA ALA A 38 4.78 5.28 7.35
C ALA A 38 4.19 6.31 8.32
N GLU A 39 4.65 7.56 8.22
CA GLU A 39 4.28 8.64 9.12
C GLU A 39 2.86 9.13 8.89
N TRP A 40 2.36 9.19 7.65
CA TRP A 40 0.98 9.68 7.40
C TRP A 40 -0.08 8.78 8.05
N VAL A 41 0.10 7.45 8.09
CA VAL A 41 -0.90 6.52 8.68
C VAL A 41 -1.01 6.67 10.18
N ASN A 42 0.10 6.95 10.84
CA ASN A 42 0.20 7.12 12.28
C ASN A 42 0.24 8.58 12.71
N ALA A 43 0.16 9.50 11.75
CA ALA A 43 0.40 10.91 11.90
C ALA A 43 1.47 11.27 12.94
N LYS A 44 2.60 10.56 12.89
CA LYS A 44 3.79 10.93 13.65
C LYS A 44 4.43 12.13 12.94
N GLY A 45 3.77 13.27 12.93
CA GLY A 45 4.37 14.49 12.42
C GLY A 45 5.53 14.87 13.33
N THR A 46 6.77 14.73 12.85
CA THR A 46 8.04 15.43 13.17
C THR A 46 8.34 15.91 14.61
N ALA A 47 7.54 15.56 15.60
CA ALA A 47 7.65 16.01 16.99
C ALA A 47 8.74 15.27 17.76
N HIS A 48 9.42 14.32 17.11
CA HIS A 48 10.50 13.55 17.73
C HIS A 48 11.89 14.18 17.53
N ASN A 49 11.99 15.29 16.77
CA ASN A 49 13.25 16.02 16.58
C ASN A 49 13.46 17.18 17.58
N GLU A 50 12.52 17.43 18.50
CA GLU A 50 12.72 18.36 19.60
C GLU A 50 13.21 17.61 20.84
N HIS A 51 14.49 17.75 21.16
CA HIS A 51 15.06 17.30 22.43
C HIS A 51 14.28 17.97 23.59
N PRO A 52 13.72 17.23 24.56
CA PRO A 52 12.86 17.80 25.57
C PRO A 52 13.69 18.58 26.60
N THR A 53 13.95 19.86 26.35
CA THR A 53 14.35 20.81 27.39
C THR A 53 13.11 21.29 28.11
N GLY A 54 12.63 20.52 29.08
CA GLY A 54 11.60 20.99 30.00
C GLY A 54 10.54 19.96 30.36
N MET A 55 10.49 19.63 31.64
CA MET A 55 9.46 18.78 32.24
C MET A 55 8.16 19.60 32.36
N GLY A 56 7.38 19.70 31.28
CA GLY A 56 6.04 20.29 31.36
C GLY A 56 5.45 20.79 30.04
N ARG A 57 4.62 19.95 29.40
CA ARG A 57 3.42 20.24 28.56
C ARG A 57 3.22 19.17 27.47
N ARG A 58 2.68 18.01 27.83
CA ARG A 58 2.26 16.92 26.90
C ARG A 58 0.78 16.89 26.42
N PRO A 59 -0.20 17.70 26.88
CA PRO A 59 -1.60 17.50 26.46
C PRO A 59 -1.93 17.87 25.00
N ARG A 60 -1.27 18.88 24.40
CA ARG A 60 -1.61 19.35 23.04
C ARG A 60 -0.97 18.50 21.95
N ALA A 61 0.25 18.04 22.14
CA ALA A 61 0.95 17.18 21.17
C ALA A 61 0.20 15.85 20.94
N VAL A 62 -0.25 15.20 22.03
CA VAL A 62 -1.02 13.95 21.95
C VAL A 62 -2.37 14.15 21.24
N LYS A 63 -3.05 15.28 21.49
CA LYS A 63 -4.29 15.62 20.78
C LYS A 63 -4.05 15.82 19.28
N ASN A 64 -2.97 16.50 18.90
CA ASN A 64 -2.65 16.75 17.49
C ASN A 64 -2.30 15.45 16.74
N GLU A 65 -1.51 14.57 17.37
CA GLU A 65 -1.18 13.24 16.81
C GLU A 65 -2.46 12.40 16.61
N LEU A 66 -3.35 12.38 17.62
CA LEU A 66 -4.60 11.64 17.51
C LEU A 66 -5.53 12.21 16.42
N VAL A 67 -5.68 13.54 16.35
CA VAL A 67 -6.50 14.20 15.33
C VAL A 67 -5.97 13.88 13.93
N SER A 68 -4.67 13.93 13.74
CA SER A 68 -4.06 13.66 12.44
C SER A 68 -4.11 12.15 12.09
N ARG A 69 -4.00 11.24 13.06
CA ARG A 69 -4.24 9.80 12.87
C ARG A 69 -5.66 9.51 12.42
N ILE A 70 -6.63 10.13 13.08
CA ILE A 70 -8.05 10.02 12.71
C ILE A 70 -8.24 10.58 11.30
N GLY A 71 -7.64 11.71 10.97
CA GLY A 71 -7.68 12.29 9.62
C GLY A 71 -7.16 11.33 8.54
N ALA A 72 -6.01 10.70 8.77
CA ALA A 72 -5.43 9.73 7.85
C ALA A 72 -6.32 8.50 7.64
N TRP A 73 -7.05 8.04 8.67
CA TRP A 73 -7.96 6.91 8.51
C TRP A 73 -9.26 7.33 7.84
N LEU A 74 -9.78 8.52 8.14
CA LEU A 74 -11.01 9.06 7.56
C LEU A 74 -10.94 9.25 6.04
N ILE A 75 -9.75 9.37 5.44
CA ILE A 75 -9.63 9.52 3.99
C ILE A 75 -10.28 8.34 3.24
N HIS A 76 -10.24 7.13 3.80
CA HIS A 76 -10.78 5.93 3.16
C HIS A 76 -12.32 5.97 3.02
N PRO A 77 -13.11 6.11 4.10
CA PRO A 77 -14.56 6.24 3.96
C PRO A 77 -14.97 7.50 3.18
N VAL A 78 -14.21 8.60 3.27
CA VAL A 78 -14.46 9.81 2.46
C VAL A 78 -14.28 9.51 0.96
N LEU A 79 -13.17 8.89 0.56
CA LEU A 79 -12.92 8.51 -0.83
C LEU A 79 -14.00 7.55 -1.35
N ILE A 80 -14.40 6.56 -0.56
CA ILE A 80 -15.48 5.62 -0.90
C ILE A 80 -16.79 6.36 -1.11
N PHE A 81 -17.14 7.28 -0.22
CA PHE A 81 -18.37 8.06 -0.31
C PHE A 81 -18.35 9.00 -1.53
N CYS A 82 -17.22 9.67 -1.79
CA CYS A 82 -17.04 10.50 -2.98
C CYS A 82 -17.15 9.68 -4.27
N LEU A 83 -16.50 8.51 -4.35
CA LEU A 83 -16.64 7.60 -5.49
C LEU A 83 -18.09 7.18 -5.70
N LYS A 84 -18.80 6.85 -4.61
CA LYS A 84 -20.21 6.46 -4.66
C LYS A 84 -21.08 7.57 -5.25
N ILE A 85 -20.91 8.81 -4.79
CA ILE A 85 -21.61 9.99 -5.34
C ILE A 85 -21.31 10.14 -6.83
N VAL A 86 -20.03 10.05 -7.21
CA VAL A 86 -19.63 10.20 -8.62
C VAL A 86 -20.36 9.19 -9.51
N PHE A 87 -20.41 7.91 -9.13
CA PHE A 87 -21.09 6.88 -9.92
C PHE A 87 -22.62 6.99 -9.87
N ASP A 88 -23.20 7.45 -8.76
CA ASP A 88 -24.65 7.63 -8.62
C ASP A 88 -25.21 8.76 -9.49
N ILE A 89 -24.42 9.80 -9.77
CA ILE A 89 -24.86 10.94 -10.59
C ILE A 89 -24.91 10.58 -12.08
N VAL A 90 -24.21 9.53 -12.51
CA VAL A 90 -24.15 9.15 -13.93
C VAL A 90 -25.50 8.60 -14.40
N PRO A 91 -26.16 9.23 -15.38
CA PRO A 91 -27.43 8.74 -15.90
C PRO A 91 -27.28 7.35 -16.53
N GLY A 92 -28.21 6.44 -16.20
CA GLY A 92 -28.23 5.08 -16.74
C GLY A 92 -27.40 4.06 -15.96
N ILE A 93 -26.66 4.47 -14.93
CA ILE A 93 -26.02 3.54 -14.00
C ILE A 93 -27.03 3.10 -12.95
N SER A 94 -27.25 1.78 -12.83
CA SER A 94 -28.11 1.22 -11.77
C SER A 94 -27.43 1.33 -10.40
N GLN A 95 -28.20 1.23 -9.32
CA GLN A 95 -27.64 1.25 -7.97
C GLN A 95 -26.63 0.13 -7.74
N GLU A 96 -26.92 -1.09 -8.20
CA GLU A 96 -26.04 -2.26 -8.07
C GLU A 96 -24.74 -2.07 -8.87
N THR A 97 -24.85 -1.49 -10.07
CA THR A 97 -23.70 -1.17 -10.91
C THR A 97 -22.82 -0.11 -10.24
N SER A 98 -23.42 0.93 -9.64
CA SER A 98 -22.69 1.99 -8.93
C SER A 98 -21.88 1.44 -7.74
N TRP A 99 -22.44 0.51 -6.96
CA TRP A 99 -21.76 -0.14 -5.83
C TRP A 99 -20.60 -1.00 -6.30
N THR A 100 -20.82 -1.78 -7.37
CA THR A 100 -19.77 -2.60 -7.99
C THR A 100 -18.64 -1.72 -8.52
N LEU A 101 -18.94 -0.65 -9.26
CA LEU A 101 -17.92 0.30 -9.75
C LEU A 101 -17.17 1.00 -8.61
N THR A 102 -17.86 1.37 -7.53
CA THR A 102 -17.24 1.95 -6.33
C THR A 102 -16.24 0.98 -5.72
N ASN A 103 -16.65 -0.29 -5.53
CA ASN A 103 -15.78 -1.33 -4.99
C ASN A 103 -14.56 -1.56 -5.88
N LEU A 104 -14.76 -1.78 -7.18
CA LEU A 104 -13.66 -2.02 -8.13
C LEU A 104 -12.68 -0.85 -8.20
N THR A 105 -13.19 0.38 -8.27
CA THR A 105 -12.35 1.58 -8.37
C THR A 105 -11.53 1.77 -7.09
N TYR A 106 -12.15 1.57 -5.92
CA TYR A 106 -11.44 1.62 -4.65
C TYR A 106 -10.35 0.53 -4.56
N MET A 107 -10.65 -0.72 -4.95
CA MET A 107 -9.65 -1.80 -4.94
C MET A 107 -8.48 -1.50 -5.88
N ALA A 108 -8.76 -1.00 -7.09
CA ALA A 108 -7.73 -0.65 -8.07
C ALA A 108 -6.84 0.51 -7.60
N ALA A 109 -7.44 1.59 -7.11
CA ALA A 109 -6.70 2.74 -6.58
C ALA A 109 -5.87 2.35 -5.34
N SER A 110 -6.44 1.55 -4.44
CA SER A 110 -5.74 0.99 -3.28
C SER A 110 -4.57 0.08 -3.69
N TYR A 111 -4.75 -0.76 -4.71
CA TYR A 111 -3.67 -1.60 -5.23
C TYR A 111 -2.52 -0.77 -5.79
N LEU A 112 -2.84 0.22 -6.62
CA LEU A 112 -1.87 1.15 -7.18
C LEU A 112 -1.05 1.80 -6.05
N MET A 113 -1.73 2.40 -5.08
CA MET A 113 -1.08 3.14 -4.01
C MET A 113 -0.24 2.23 -3.09
N PHE A 114 -0.79 1.10 -2.64
CA PHE A 114 -0.15 0.29 -1.59
C PHE A 114 0.81 -0.77 -2.10
N HIS A 115 0.64 -1.27 -3.32
CA HIS A 115 1.39 -2.43 -3.80
C HIS A 115 2.18 -2.17 -5.10
N TRP A 116 1.75 -1.19 -5.90
CA TRP A 116 2.45 -0.82 -7.13
C TRP A 116 3.48 0.29 -6.93
N VAL A 117 3.08 1.39 -6.28
CA VAL A 117 3.99 2.52 -5.99
C VAL A 117 5.08 2.06 -5.01
N ARG A 118 6.35 2.28 -5.40
CA ARG A 118 7.55 1.98 -4.61
C ARG A 118 8.32 3.25 -4.25
N GLY A 119 9.14 3.16 -3.21
CA GLY A 119 9.89 4.30 -2.69
C GLY A 119 8.99 5.35 -2.05
N ILE A 120 9.51 6.57 -1.90
CA ILE A 120 8.76 7.73 -1.40
C ILE A 120 8.74 8.76 -2.55
N PRO A 121 7.59 8.97 -3.23
CA PRO A 121 7.52 9.95 -4.31
C PRO A 121 7.85 11.35 -3.80
N PHE A 122 8.73 12.05 -4.51
CA PHE A 122 9.13 13.46 -4.24
C PHE A 122 9.96 13.70 -2.97
N ASP A 123 10.64 12.69 -2.44
CA ASP A 123 11.55 12.83 -1.31
C ASP A 123 12.98 12.36 -1.65
N PHE A 124 13.99 13.03 -1.09
CA PHE A 124 15.40 12.68 -1.28
C PHE A 124 15.84 11.73 -0.16
N ASN A 125 15.49 10.46 -0.29
CA ASN A 125 15.81 9.43 0.72
C ASN A 125 17.04 8.56 0.36
N ALA A 126 17.89 9.01 -0.57
CA ALA A 126 19.05 8.26 -1.08
C ALA A 126 18.75 6.84 -1.61
N GLY A 127 17.49 6.52 -1.94
CA GLY A 127 17.08 5.19 -2.38
C GLY A 127 16.85 4.20 -1.23
N ALA A 128 16.75 4.68 0.01
CA ALA A 128 16.56 3.86 1.21
C ALA A 128 15.32 2.95 1.13
N TYR A 129 14.27 3.37 0.40
CA TYR A 129 12.98 2.67 0.31
C TYR A 129 12.62 2.19 -1.10
N ASP A 130 13.53 2.28 -2.08
CA ASP A 130 13.23 2.05 -3.52
C ASP A 130 12.71 0.64 -3.82
N ASN A 131 13.09 -0.36 -3.01
CA ASN A 131 12.69 -1.75 -3.18
C ASN A 131 11.36 -2.09 -2.47
N LEU A 132 10.85 -1.17 -1.64
CA LEU A 132 9.64 -1.37 -0.85
C LEU A 132 8.46 -0.64 -1.45
N ASN A 133 7.32 -1.33 -1.52
CA ASN A 133 6.05 -0.65 -1.73
C ASN A 133 5.56 0.01 -0.44
N MET A 134 4.58 0.88 -0.58
CA MET A 134 4.03 1.63 0.55
C MET A 134 3.46 0.72 1.66
N TRP A 135 2.84 -0.42 1.33
CA TRP A 135 2.34 -1.37 2.34
C TRP A 135 3.45 -1.96 3.21
N GLU A 136 4.59 -2.26 2.62
CA GLU A 136 5.77 -2.79 3.31
C GLU A 136 6.45 -1.74 4.18
N GLN A 137 6.37 -0.47 3.79
CA GLN A 137 6.94 0.65 4.54
C GLN A 137 6.15 0.99 5.82
N ILE A 138 4.82 0.78 5.83
CA ILE A 138 3.97 1.12 6.99
C ILE A 138 4.44 0.41 8.25
N ASP A 139 4.49 1.18 9.34
CA ASP A 139 4.91 0.75 10.67
C ASP A 139 6.28 0.06 10.68
N ASN A 140 7.22 0.54 9.86
CA ASN A 140 8.56 -0.04 9.73
C ASN A 140 8.53 -1.53 9.36
N GLY A 141 7.51 -1.95 8.61
CA GLY A 141 7.34 -3.35 8.22
C GLY A 141 6.60 -4.22 9.24
N ASP A 142 6.31 -3.72 10.44
CA ASP A 142 5.61 -4.49 11.48
C ASP A 142 4.25 -4.99 10.98
N GLN A 143 3.95 -6.25 11.26
CA GLN A 143 2.69 -6.88 10.87
C GLN A 143 1.65 -6.74 11.99
N TYR A 144 0.36 -6.85 11.63
CA TYR A 144 -0.76 -6.84 12.58
C TYR A 144 -0.90 -5.58 13.46
N THR A 145 -0.34 -4.47 13.03
CA THR A 145 -0.52 -3.16 13.66
C THR A 145 -1.97 -2.66 13.52
N PRO A 146 -2.43 -1.71 14.35
CA PRO A 146 -3.77 -1.13 14.23
C PRO A 146 -4.04 -0.55 12.83
N ALA A 147 -3.04 0.13 12.27
CA ALA A 147 -3.06 0.68 10.93
C ALA A 147 -3.25 -0.38 9.84
N LYS A 148 -2.41 -1.44 9.81
CA LYS A 148 -2.56 -2.51 8.82
C LYS A 148 -3.86 -3.29 8.99
N LYS A 149 -4.32 -3.51 10.22
CA LYS A 149 -5.64 -4.12 10.50
C LYS A 149 -6.78 -3.28 9.95
N TYR A 150 -6.74 -1.97 10.15
CA TYR A 150 -7.71 -1.04 9.59
C TYR A 150 -7.69 -1.07 8.04
N LEU A 151 -6.53 -0.87 7.43
CA LEU A 151 -6.38 -0.85 5.98
C LEU A 151 -6.71 -2.19 5.30
N MET A 152 -6.58 -3.31 6.03
CA MET A 152 -7.04 -4.63 5.61
C MET A 152 -8.55 -4.77 5.72
N SER A 153 -9.18 -4.18 6.74
CA SER A 153 -10.63 -4.31 6.95
C SER A 153 -11.45 -3.46 5.98
N VAL A 154 -10.97 -2.29 5.55
CA VAL A 154 -11.71 -1.42 4.62
C VAL A 154 -12.17 -2.15 3.34
N PRO A 155 -11.29 -2.80 2.55
CA PRO A 155 -11.74 -3.50 1.34
C PRO A 155 -12.71 -4.65 1.65
N ILE A 156 -12.56 -5.34 2.78
CA ILE A 156 -13.46 -6.43 3.19
C ILE A 156 -14.85 -5.88 3.54
N VAL A 157 -14.92 -4.80 4.31
CA VAL A 157 -16.20 -4.17 4.67
C VAL A 157 -16.88 -3.59 3.42
N LEU A 158 -16.14 -2.92 2.54
CA LEU A 158 -16.68 -2.39 1.30
C LEU A 158 -17.25 -3.50 0.40
N PHE A 159 -16.56 -4.64 0.30
CA PHE A 159 -17.06 -5.82 -0.39
C PHE A 159 -18.37 -6.34 0.18
N LEU A 160 -18.49 -6.43 1.51
CA LEU A 160 -19.71 -6.90 2.17
C LEU A 160 -20.87 -5.92 1.95
N VAL A 161 -20.61 -4.62 2.05
CA VAL A 161 -21.59 -3.56 1.74
C VAL A 161 -22.02 -3.63 0.28
N SER A 162 -21.07 -3.72 -0.66
CA SER A 162 -21.36 -3.83 -2.09
C SER A 162 -22.21 -5.06 -2.37
N THR A 163 -21.85 -6.22 -1.82
CA THR A 163 -22.60 -7.48 -2.02
C THR A 163 -24.04 -7.38 -1.49
N HIS A 164 -24.22 -6.73 -0.34
CA HIS A 164 -25.55 -6.50 0.22
C HIS A 164 -26.41 -5.65 -0.70
N TYR A 165 -25.87 -4.53 -1.21
CA TYR A 165 -26.60 -3.62 -2.09
C TYR A 165 -26.71 -4.08 -3.55
N THR A 166 -25.92 -5.07 -3.97
CA THR A 166 -26.12 -5.77 -5.26
C THR A 166 -27.06 -6.96 -5.13
N HIS A 167 -27.81 -7.07 -4.01
CA HIS A 167 -28.77 -8.13 -3.75
C HIS A 167 -28.22 -9.55 -3.93
N TYR A 168 -26.94 -9.75 -3.63
CA TYR A 168 -26.25 -11.03 -3.80
C TYR A 168 -26.33 -11.59 -5.24
N ASP A 169 -26.46 -10.73 -6.26
CA ASP A 169 -26.33 -11.13 -7.66
C ASP A 169 -24.99 -11.84 -7.87
N LEU A 170 -25.04 -13.05 -8.44
CA LEU A 170 -23.87 -13.92 -8.51
C LEU A 170 -22.75 -13.32 -9.34
N LYS A 171 -23.07 -12.61 -10.43
CA LYS A 171 -22.04 -12.03 -11.31
C LYS A 171 -21.32 -10.89 -10.60
N MET A 172 -22.07 -9.97 -9.98
CA MET A 172 -21.51 -8.86 -9.22
C MET A 172 -20.76 -9.35 -7.97
N PHE A 173 -21.29 -10.37 -7.30
CA PHE A 173 -20.62 -11.01 -6.15
C PHE A 173 -19.24 -11.55 -6.54
N ILE A 174 -19.15 -12.37 -7.59
CA ILE A 174 -17.87 -12.94 -8.03
C ILE A 174 -16.89 -11.85 -8.45
N LEU A 175 -17.36 -10.83 -9.18
CA LEU A 175 -16.53 -9.71 -9.60
C LEU A 175 -15.95 -8.94 -8.40
N ASN A 176 -16.80 -8.60 -7.43
CA ASN A 176 -16.41 -7.89 -6.22
C ASN A 176 -15.51 -8.76 -5.31
N LEU A 177 -15.76 -10.06 -5.24
CA LEU A 177 -14.96 -11.02 -4.47
C LEU A 177 -13.55 -11.14 -5.05
N VAL A 178 -13.42 -11.32 -6.37
CA VAL A 178 -12.12 -11.42 -7.04
C VAL A 178 -11.31 -10.14 -6.82
N ALA A 179 -11.92 -8.96 -7.00
CA ALA A 179 -11.24 -7.71 -6.74
C ALA A 179 -10.76 -7.58 -5.28
N THR A 180 -11.58 -8.02 -4.32
CA THR A 180 -11.23 -8.02 -2.90
C THR A 180 -10.10 -8.98 -2.58
N ILE A 181 -10.10 -10.17 -3.16
CA ILE A 181 -9.00 -11.14 -3.03
C ILE A 181 -7.71 -10.57 -3.59
N LEU A 182 -7.75 -9.96 -4.78
CA LEU A 182 -6.56 -9.38 -5.42
C LEU A 182 -5.90 -8.26 -4.60
N ILE A 183 -6.68 -7.45 -3.89
CA ILE A 183 -6.12 -6.40 -3.02
C ILE A 183 -5.72 -6.92 -1.63
N THR A 184 -6.37 -7.96 -1.11
CA THR A 184 -6.10 -8.48 0.24
C THR A 184 -4.97 -9.50 0.27
N LEU A 185 -4.78 -10.30 -0.79
CA LEU A 185 -3.70 -11.29 -0.85
C LEU A 185 -2.31 -10.67 -0.65
N PRO A 186 -1.91 -9.59 -1.35
CA PRO A 186 -0.59 -8.98 -1.16
C PRO A 186 -0.42 -8.30 0.21
N LYS A 187 -1.52 -8.10 0.96
CA LYS A 187 -1.51 -7.53 2.31
C LYS A 187 -1.21 -8.58 3.40
N LEU A 188 -1.34 -9.87 3.09
CA LEU A 188 -1.09 -10.93 4.05
C LEU A 188 0.41 -11.01 4.39
N PRO A 189 0.77 -11.34 5.65
CA PRO A 189 2.18 -11.49 6.04
C PRO A 189 2.92 -12.57 5.24
N THR A 190 2.22 -13.62 4.79
CA THR A 190 2.79 -14.67 3.94
C THR A 190 3.12 -14.19 2.53
N ALA A 191 2.55 -13.07 2.09
CA ALA A 191 2.84 -12.45 0.81
C ALA A 191 3.87 -11.31 0.90
N HIS A 192 4.45 -11.09 2.10
CA HIS A 192 5.46 -10.05 2.31
C HIS A 192 6.63 -10.24 1.34
N ARG A 193 7.03 -9.17 0.63
CA ARG A 193 8.12 -9.16 -0.36
C ARG A 193 7.95 -10.12 -1.54
N LEU A 194 6.80 -10.76 -1.69
CA LEU A 194 6.50 -11.50 -2.92
C LEU A 194 6.21 -10.51 -4.03
N ARG A 195 6.87 -10.74 -5.16
CA ARG A 195 6.76 -9.94 -6.37
C ARG A 195 6.37 -10.83 -7.51
N VAL A 196 5.45 -10.36 -8.31
CA VAL A 196 5.02 -11.06 -9.52
C VAL A 196 5.77 -10.45 -10.69
N THR A 197 6.60 -11.25 -11.35
CA THR A 197 7.65 -10.82 -12.28
C THR A 197 7.10 -10.05 -13.49
N PHE A 198 5.88 -10.36 -13.95
CA PHE A 198 5.25 -9.64 -15.07
C PHE A 198 4.70 -8.24 -14.69
N LEU A 199 4.55 -7.94 -13.40
CA LEU A 199 4.09 -6.64 -12.89
C LEU A 199 5.24 -5.77 -12.36
N SER A 200 6.43 -6.34 -12.16
CA SER A 200 7.48 -5.76 -11.30
C SER A 200 8.72 -5.27 -12.02
N GLY A 201 8.82 -5.46 -13.34
CA GLY A 201 10.06 -5.28 -14.10
C GLY A 201 11.11 -6.36 -13.77
N PRO A 202 12.15 -6.55 -14.60
CA PRO A 202 13.30 -7.36 -14.19
C PRO A 202 13.91 -6.75 -12.91
N PRO A 203 14.44 -7.57 -11.99
CA PRO A 203 15.21 -7.03 -10.87
C PRO A 203 16.35 -6.19 -11.45
N ASP A 204 16.39 -4.91 -11.09
CA ASP A 204 17.47 -4.02 -11.46
C ASP A 204 18.76 -4.61 -10.86
N ASP A 205 19.73 -4.95 -11.70
CA ASP A 205 21.05 -5.48 -11.31
C ASP A 205 21.91 -4.42 -10.56
N ARG A 206 21.30 -3.40 -9.93
CA ARG A 206 21.96 -2.29 -9.23
C ARG A 206 22.67 -2.69 -7.92
N SER A 207 22.64 -3.97 -7.54
CA SER A 207 23.44 -4.52 -6.44
C SER A 207 24.83 -5.00 -6.89
N ARG A 208 25.27 -4.60 -8.09
CA ARG A 208 26.58 -4.93 -8.67
C ARG A 208 27.36 -3.68 -9.06
N ASP A 209 27.50 -2.73 -8.16
CA ASP A 209 28.59 -1.76 -8.18
C ASP A 209 29.01 -1.44 -6.75
#